data_AF-A0A1M5REL5-F1
#
_entry.id   AF-A0A1M5REL5-F1
#
_cell.length_a   1.000
_cell.length_b   1.000
_cell.length_c   1.000
_cell.angle_alpha   90.00
_cell.angle_beta   90.00
_cell.angle_gamma   90.00
#
_symmetry.space_group_name_H-M   'P 1'
#
loop_
_entity.id
_entity.type
_entity.pdbx_description
1 polymer ?
#
loop_
_entity_poly.entity_id
_entity_poly.type
_entity_poly.pdbx_seq_one_letter_code
_entity_poly.pdbx_strand_id
1 'polypeptide(L)'
;MKRKVQHLFSALTLAGFIFIAFGSGDDEVKPKTSTESFSSPSSTEEKAKDIPNQIAQLKREIASIEEGVNFSTYRNTVEATQMELVLFAAWAKTINEALSSENAEVKTLGKELEKKVKNMQIKEFPVLRKAYAKAIYHKLWEQNIETQVLGNKNKTIQFTGGYFANNGNKAQTQQTLQEALKMFRFSKVNYKWYKYDDEYTYYEIDSPNDSELMSF
;
A
#
# COMPACT_ATOMS: atom_id res chain seq x y z
N MET A 1 -9.59 15.66 -30.56
CA MET A 1 -9.15 14.26 -30.48
C MET A 1 -7.98 14.19 -29.49
N LYS A 2 -8.24 13.91 -28.21
CA LYS A 2 -7.21 13.92 -27.15
C LYS A 2 -6.51 12.56 -27.13
N ARG A 3 -5.21 12.52 -27.46
CA ARG A 3 -4.38 11.32 -27.37
C ARG A 3 -4.22 10.95 -25.88
N LYS A 4 -4.63 9.74 -25.52
CA LYS A 4 -4.29 9.13 -24.21
C LYS A 4 -2.79 8.85 -24.23
N VAL A 5 -2.02 9.58 -23.43
CA VAL A 5 -0.61 9.27 -23.20
C VAL A 5 -0.57 8.02 -22.33
N GLN A 6 0.05 6.95 -22.82
CA GLN A 6 0.34 5.77 -22.02
C GLN A 6 1.42 6.16 -21.02
N HIS A 7 1.09 6.15 -19.73
CA HIS A 7 2.05 6.44 -18.66
C HIS A 7 3.11 5.34 -18.63
N LEU A 8 4.33 5.69 -19.06
CA LEU A 8 5.52 4.86 -18.93
C LEU A 8 6.04 5.00 -17.49
N PHE A 9 5.70 4.03 -16.65
CA PHE A 9 6.40 3.85 -15.37
C PHE A 9 7.84 3.48 -15.68
N SER A 10 8.78 4.37 -15.35
CA SER A 10 10.20 4.03 -15.31
C SER A 10 10.38 2.97 -14.22
N ALA A 11 10.45 1.71 -14.64
CA ALA A 11 10.68 0.56 -13.80
C ALA A 11 12.04 0.67 -13.11
N LEU A 12 12.06 1.30 -11.94
CA LEU A 12 13.13 1.09 -10.97
C LEU A 12 12.70 -0.12 -10.12
N THR A 13 13.22 -1.28 -10.49
CA THR A 13 13.04 -2.57 -9.83
C THR A 13 13.24 -2.44 -8.32
N LEU A 14 12.14 -2.48 -7.56
CA LEU A 14 12.17 -2.83 -6.16
C LEU A 14 11.79 -4.31 -6.06
N ALA A 15 12.76 -5.18 -6.28
CA ALA A 15 12.67 -6.55 -5.82
C ALA A 15 12.82 -6.52 -4.29
N GLY A 16 11.78 -6.95 -3.57
CA GLY A 16 11.81 -6.98 -2.11
C GLY A 16 10.43 -7.22 -1.50
N PHE A 17 9.97 -8.47 -1.58
CA PHE A 17 9.05 -9.14 -0.63
C PHE A 17 7.90 -8.33 -0.01
N ILE A 18 6.71 -8.41 -0.60
CA ILE A 18 5.45 -8.47 0.17
C ILE A 18 4.55 -9.55 -0.46
N PHE A 19 4.88 -10.82 -0.19
CA PHE A 19 3.96 -11.95 -0.33
C PHE A 19 3.82 -12.59 1.05
N ILE A 20 3.19 -11.89 2.00
CA ILE A 20 2.74 -12.50 3.26
C ILE A 20 1.35 -11.96 3.58
N ALA A 21 0.35 -12.58 2.96
CA ALA A 21 -1.00 -12.81 3.45
C ALA A 21 -1.81 -13.27 2.23
N PHE A 22 -2.39 -14.47 2.27
CA PHE A 22 -3.03 -15.17 1.14
C PHE A 22 -2.07 -15.87 0.17
N GLY A 23 -1.12 -16.65 0.70
CA GLY A 23 -0.60 -17.81 -0.01
C GLY A 23 -1.68 -18.91 0.02
N SER A 24 -2.14 -19.31 -1.16
CA SER A 24 -3.08 -20.42 -1.36
C SER A 24 -2.54 -21.69 -0.70
N GLY A 25 -3.26 -22.23 0.28
CA GLY A 25 -3.07 -23.60 0.73
C GLY A 25 -3.67 -24.53 -0.32
N ASP A 26 -2.83 -25.35 -0.94
CA ASP A 26 -2.93 -26.82 -0.92
C ASP A 26 -1.71 -27.39 -1.65
N ASP A 27 -0.79 -27.94 -0.85
CA ASP A 27 -0.08 -29.22 -1.05
C ASP A 27 1.32 -29.21 -0.41
N GLU A 28 1.47 -30.08 0.59
CA GLU A 28 2.74 -30.42 1.23
C GLU A 28 3.70 -31.09 0.25
N VAL A 29 4.85 -30.48 -0.04
CA VAL A 29 6.14 -31.20 -0.13
C VAL A 29 7.29 -30.29 0.31
N LYS A 30 8.00 -30.69 1.37
CA LYS A 30 9.41 -30.34 1.63
C LYS A 30 10.21 -31.67 1.57
N PRO A 31 11.56 -31.72 1.44
CA PRO A 31 12.56 -30.64 1.56
C PRO A 31 13.79 -30.68 0.59
N LYS A 32 14.65 -29.64 0.71
CA LYS A 32 16.07 -29.48 0.26
C LYS A 32 16.25 -29.19 -1.24
N THR A 33 16.98 -28.14 -1.66
CA THR A 33 18.46 -28.10 -1.64
C THR A 33 18.97 -26.71 -2.07
N SER A 34 20.16 -26.37 -1.55
CA SER A 34 21.18 -25.40 -2.02
C SER A 34 20.88 -23.90 -2.05
N THR A 35 21.37 -23.23 -1.00
CA THR A 35 22.19 -22.03 -1.05
C THR A 35 22.98 -21.90 -2.36
N GLU A 36 22.64 -20.92 -3.20
CA GLU A 36 23.60 -20.25 -4.07
C GLU A 36 23.55 -18.76 -3.79
N SER A 37 24.54 -18.35 -2.99
CA SER A 37 25.00 -16.99 -2.89
C SER A 37 25.49 -16.51 -4.25
N PHE A 38 24.75 -15.62 -4.90
CA PHE A 38 25.34 -14.73 -5.90
C PHE A 38 26.02 -13.57 -5.16
N SER A 39 27.25 -13.82 -4.72
CA SER A 39 28.20 -12.74 -4.45
C SER A 39 28.65 -12.17 -5.78
N SER A 40 28.29 -10.94 -6.08
CA SER A 40 29.09 -10.07 -6.94
C SER A 40 29.55 -8.87 -6.12
N PRO A 41 30.76 -8.35 -6.42
CA PRO A 41 31.63 -7.74 -5.43
C PRO A 41 31.25 -6.28 -5.15
N SER A 42 31.62 -5.88 -3.93
CA SER A 42 31.79 -4.51 -3.46
C SER A 42 32.08 -3.47 -4.54
N SER A 43 31.28 -2.41 -4.56
CA SER A 43 31.76 -1.05 -4.80
C SER A 43 30.94 -0.07 -3.96
N THR A 44 31.50 0.33 -2.82
CA THR A 44 30.96 1.35 -1.91
C THR A 44 31.11 2.77 -2.50
N GLU A 45 31.17 2.92 -3.83
CA GLU A 45 31.45 4.17 -4.55
C GLU A 45 30.70 4.21 -5.89
N GLU A 46 29.37 4.29 -5.91
CA GLU A 46 28.64 4.63 -7.13
C GLU A 46 27.28 5.28 -6.84
N LYS A 47 27.28 6.62 -6.73
CA LYS A 47 26.20 7.56 -7.09
C LYS A 47 26.57 8.96 -6.59
N ALA A 48 27.50 9.61 -7.28
CA ALA A 48 27.36 11.05 -7.44
C ALA A 48 26.03 11.24 -8.19
N LYS A 49 24.99 11.65 -7.45
CA LYS A 49 23.63 11.83 -7.95
C LYS A 49 23.67 12.76 -9.17
N ASP A 50 23.36 12.24 -10.36
CA ASP A 50 23.23 13.01 -11.58
C ASP A 50 22.09 14.03 -11.42
N ILE A 51 22.47 15.26 -11.04
CA ILE A 51 21.56 16.35 -10.69
C ILE A 51 20.61 16.68 -11.86
N PRO A 52 21.08 16.85 -13.12
CA PRO A 52 20.19 16.99 -14.27
C PRO A 52 19.11 15.91 -14.36
N ASN A 53 19.47 14.64 -14.18
CA ASN A 53 18.50 13.54 -14.26
C ASN A 53 17.49 13.56 -13.11
N GLN A 54 17.90 13.94 -11.90
CA GLN A 54 16.99 14.10 -10.76
C GLN A 54 15.99 15.24 -10.96
N ILE A 55 16.48 16.39 -11.42
CA ILE A 55 15.61 17.54 -11.75
C ILE A 55 14.60 17.13 -12.82
N ALA A 56 15.05 16.44 -13.88
CA ALA A 56 14.18 15.97 -14.94
C ALA A 56 13.13 14.98 -14.44
N GLN A 57 13.51 14.04 -13.56
CA GLN A 57 12.57 13.10 -12.95
C GLN A 57 11.52 13.83 -12.11
N LEU A 58 11.94 14.70 -11.19
CA LEU A 58 11.01 15.45 -10.32
C LEU A 58 10.02 16.29 -11.12
N LYS A 59 10.49 16.99 -12.17
CA LYS A 59 9.62 17.76 -13.07
C LYS A 59 8.60 16.88 -13.78
N ARG A 60 9.00 15.69 -14.26
CA ARG A 60 8.08 14.72 -14.88
C ARG A 60 7.01 14.22 -13.90
N GLU A 61 7.40 13.84 -12.69
CA GLU A 61 6.45 13.35 -11.67
C GLU A 61 5.46 14.44 -11.26
N ILE A 62 5.95 15.67 -11.03
CA ILE A 62 5.10 16.83 -10.73
C ILE A 62 4.08 17.06 -11.85
N ALA A 63 4.53 17.11 -13.10
CA ALA A 63 3.65 17.31 -14.25
C ALA A 63 2.62 16.17 -14.37
N SER A 64 3.03 14.91 -14.20
CA SER A 64 2.11 13.77 -14.25
C SER A 64 1.02 13.85 -13.17
N ILE A 65 1.35 14.36 -11.98
CA ILE A 65 0.36 14.55 -10.92
C ILE A 65 -0.60 15.70 -11.26
N GLU A 66 -0.10 16.79 -11.86
CA GLU A 66 -0.92 17.93 -12.29
C GLU A 66 -1.88 17.57 -13.42
N GLU A 67 -1.46 16.73 -14.35
CA GLU A 67 -2.32 16.19 -15.42
C GLU A 67 -3.40 15.24 -14.88
N GLY A 68 -3.15 14.65 -13.71
CA GLY A 68 -4.06 13.76 -13.01
C GLY A 68 -3.67 12.28 -13.18
N VAL A 69 -3.68 11.57 -12.06
CA VAL A 69 -3.36 10.12 -12.01
C VAL A 69 -4.65 9.32 -11.96
N ASN A 70 -4.80 8.35 -12.87
CA ASN A 70 -5.98 7.50 -12.90
C ASN A 70 -5.83 6.27 -11.98
N PHE A 71 -6.29 6.40 -10.74
CA PHE A 71 -6.27 5.31 -9.75
C PHE A 71 -7.31 4.22 -9.97
N SER A 72 -8.30 4.41 -10.85
CA SER A 72 -9.39 3.42 -11.02
C SER A 72 -8.90 2.03 -11.45
N THR A 73 -7.74 1.96 -12.10
CA THR A 73 -7.12 0.71 -12.56
C THR A 73 -6.61 -0.16 -11.39
N TYR A 74 -6.39 0.42 -10.21
CA TYR A 74 -5.83 -0.25 -9.04
C TYR A 74 -6.88 -0.77 -8.05
N ARG A 75 -8.17 -0.76 -8.38
CA ARG A 75 -9.25 -0.90 -7.36
C ARG A 75 -10.00 -2.23 -7.38
N ASN A 76 -9.64 -3.18 -8.24
CA ASN A 76 -10.46 -4.36 -8.50
C ASN A 76 -10.04 -5.62 -7.72
N THR A 77 -8.77 -5.74 -7.34
CA THR A 77 -8.26 -6.89 -6.57
C THR A 77 -7.37 -6.41 -5.43
N VAL A 78 -7.04 -7.31 -4.51
CA VAL A 78 -6.15 -7.00 -3.38
C VAL A 78 -4.78 -6.56 -3.91
N GLU A 79 -4.25 -7.29 -4.89
CA GLU A 79 -2.95 -7.04 -5.51
C GLU A 79 -2.94 -5.69 -6.24
N ALA A 80 -4.03 -5.37 -6.94
CA ALA A 80 -4.19 -4.07 -7.59
C ALA A 80 -4.17 -2.93 -6.56
N THR A 81 -4.85 -3.10 -5.42
CA THR A 81 -4.87 -2.06 -4.36
C THR A 81 -3.50 -1.92 -3.67
N GLN A 82 -2.75 -3.02 -3.55
CA GLN A 82 -1.36 -2.98 -3.06
C GLN A 82 -0.44 -2.26 -4.04
N MET A 83 -0.68 -2.38 -5.35
CA MET A 83 0.11 -1.63 -6.34
C MET A 83 -0.07 -0.11 -6.24
N GLU A 84 -1.25 0.36 -5.83
CA GLU A 84 -1.45 1.78 -5.52
C GLU A 84 -0.58 2.25 -4.35
N LEU A 85 -0.45 1.43 -3.29
CA LEU A 85 0.45 1.71 -2.18
C LEU A 85 1.91 1.75 -2.61
N VAL A 86 2.32 0.81 -3.47
CA VAL A 86 3.68 0.77 -4.04
C VAL A 86 3.98 2.05 -4.84
N LEU A 87 3.01 2.57 -5.60
CA LEU A 87 3.16 3.83 -6.32
C LEU A 87 3.38 5.01 -5.35
N PHE A 88 2.60 5.10 -4.27
CA PHE A 88 2.83 6.11 -3.24
C PHE A 88 4.21 5.96 -2.57
N ALA A 89 4.64 4.73 -2.29
CA ALA A 89 5.96 4.46 -1.72
C ALA A 89 7.11 4.86 -2.67
N ALA A 90 6.95 4.66 -3.98
CA ALA A 90 7.92 5.08 -4.99
C ALA A 90 8.08 6.61 -5.03
N TRP A 91 6.98 7.35 -4.95
CA TRP A 91 7.04 8.81 -4.82
C TRP A 91 7.66 9.23 -3.49
N ALA A 92 7.29 8.60 -2.37
CA ALA A 92 7.86 8.89 -1.06
C ALA A 92 9.40 8.72 -1.05
N LYS A 93 9.91 7.65 -1.67
CA LYS A 93 11.35 7.44 -1.85
C LYS A 93 11.99 8.57 -2.65
N THR A 94 11.41 8.92 -3.80
CA THR A 94 11.89 10.00 -4.68
C THR A 94 11.94 11.35 -3.93
N ILE A 95 10.90 11.64 -3.14
CA ILE A 95 10.81 12.83 -2.31
C ILE A 95 11.93 12.83 -1.26
N ASN A 96 12.10 11.74 -0.50
CA ASN A 96 13.11 11.65 0.54
C ASN A 96 14.53 11.83 -0.04
N GLU A 97 14.81 11.21 -1.18
CA GLU A 97 16.10 11.36 -1.88
C GLU A 97 16.37 12.81 -2.31
N ALA A 98 15.32 13.55 -2.72
CA ALA A 98 15.40 14.94 -3.12
C ALA A 98 15.55 15.89 -1.91
N LEU A 99 14.84 15.61 -0.81
CA LEU A 99 14.93 16.38 0.43
C LEU A 99 16.30 16.25 1.10
N SER A 100 16.96 15.11 0.96
CA SER A 100 18.34 14.89 1.42
C SER A 100 19.41 15.42 0.47
N SER A 101 19.05 16.03 -0.68
CA SER A 101 20.00 16.59 -1.62
C SER A 101 20.63 17.91 -1.10
N GLU A 102 21.89 18.15 -1.44
CA GLU A 102 22.57 19.43 -1.22
C GLU A 102 22.18 20.47 -2.29
N ASN A 103 21.71 20.02 -3.45
CA ASN A 103 21.29 20.92 -4.52
C ASN A 103 19.95 21.60 -4.17
N ALA A 104 19.93 22.93 -4.22
CA ALA A 104 18.78 23.74 -3.84
C ALA A 104 17.56 23.55 -4.78
N GLU A 105 17.77 23.38 -6.09
CA GLU A 105 16.68 23.15 -7.04
C GLU A 105 16.03 21.78 -6.79
N VAL A 106 16.84 20.73 -6.64
CA VAL A 106 16.37 19.37 -6.31
C VAL A 106 15.55 19.38 -5.02
N LYS A 107 16.04 20.03 -3.96
CA LYS A 107 15.31 20.12 -2.68
C LYS A 107 14.00 20.90 -2.82
N THR A 108 13.98 21.96 -3.63
CA THR A 108 12.77 22.77 -3.89
C THR A 108 11.71 21.94 -4.63
N LEU A 109 12.10 21.25 -5.70
CA LEU A 109 11.21 20.35 -6.44
C LEU A 109 10.74 19.17 -5.57
N GLY A 110 11.61 18.63 -4.72
CA GLY A 110 11.25 17.59 -3.75
C GLY A 110 10.14 18.03 -2.79
N LYS A 111 10.21 19.24 -2.24
CA LYS A 111 9.16 19.82 -1.39
C LYS A 111 7.84 20.05 -2.15
N GLU A 112 7.93 20.46 -3.42
CA GLU A 112 6.75 20.62 -4.26
C GLU A 112 6.05 19.29 -4.51
N LEU A 113 6.81 18.27 -4.92
CA LEU A 113 6.30 16.92 -5.12
C LEU A 113 5.70 16.36 -3.82
N GLU A 114 6.37 16.54 -2.69
CA GLU A 114 5.88 16.14 -1.36
C GLU A 114 4.47 16.69 -1.09
N LYS A 115 4.30 18.01 -1.26
CA LYS A 115 3.01 18.66 -1.03
C LYS A 115 1.91 18.06 -1.90
N LYS A 116 2.20 17.80 -3.19
CA LYS A 116 1.25 17.25 -4.15
C LYS A 116 0.88 15.80 -3.79
N VAL A 117 1.87 14.97 -3.49
CA VAL A 117 1.67 13.56 -3.11
C VAL A 117 0.90 13.44 -1.79
N LYS A 118 1.23 14.24 -0.77
CA LYS A 118 0.46 14.26 0.49
C LYS A 118 -1.01 14.60 0.27
N ASN A 119 -1.29 15.64 -0.52
CA ASN A 119 -2.66 16.03 -0.86
C ASN A 119 -3.40 14.94 -1.65
N MET A 120 -2.70 14.21 -2.51
CA MET A 120 -3.26 13.08 -3.25
C MET A 120 -3.60 11.93 -2.31
N GLN A 121 -2.68 11.49 -1.46
CA GLN A 121 -2.91 10.46 -0.45
C GLN A 121 -4.12 10.77 0.44
N ILE A 122 -4.24 12.02 0.94
CA ILE A 122 -5.39 12.44 1.76
C ILE A 122 -6.74 12.20 1.06
N LYS A 123 -6.78 12.34 -0.27
CA LYS A 123 -7.99 12.14 -1.08
C LYS A 123 -8.19 10.66 -1.43
N GLU A 124 -7.11 9.94 -1.72
CA GLU A 124 -7.17 8.57 -2.25
C GLU A 124 -7.30 7.50 -1.16
N PHE A 125 -6.65 7.63 0.01
CA PHE A 125 -6.73 6.61 1.08
C PHE A 125 -8.17 6.22 1.46
N PRO A 126 -9.13 7.14 1.64
CA PRO A 126 -10.53 6.78 1.88
C PRO A 126 -11.14 5.90 0.78
N VAL A 127 -10.77 6.14 -0.49
CA VAL A 127 -11.25 5.39 -1.65
C VAL A 127 -10.53 4.04 -1.74
N LEU A 128 -9.22 4.02 -1.51
CA LEU A 128 -8.40 2.83 -1.48
C LEU A 128 -8.84 1.85 -0.39
N ARG A 129 -9.17 2.33 0.82
CA ARG A 129 -9.75 1.50 1.89
C ARG A 129 -11.05 0.81 1.46
N LYS A 130 -11.94 1.54 0.78
CA LYS A 130 -13.18 0.99 0.23
C LYS A 130 -12.90 -0.09 -0.81
N ALA A 131 -11.97 0.17 -1.73
CA ALA A 131 -11.58 -0.78 -2.75
C ALA A 131 -10.99 -2.05 -2.14
N TYR A 132 -10.09 -1.91 -1.18
CA TYR A 132 -9.47 -3.03 -0.47
C TYR A 132 -10.49 -3.87 0.30
N ALA A 133 -11.41 -3.25 1.06
CA ALA A 133 -12.46 -3.97 1.76
C ALA A 133 -13.38 -4.74 0.81
N LYS A 134 -13.71 -4.16 -0.34
CA LYS A 134 -14.47 -4.86 -1.40
C LYS A 134 -13.67 -6.03 -1.99
N ALA A 135 -12.38 -5.84 -2.24
CA ALA A 135 -11.52 -6.89 -2.76
C ALA A 135 -11.37 -8.06 -1.77
N ILE A 136 -11.22 -7.77 -0.47
CA ILE A 136 -11.20 -8.81 0.57
C ILE A 136 -12.54 -9.53 0.65
N TYR A 137 -13.67 -8.82 0.62
CA TYR A 137 -14.99 -9.45 0.63
C TYR A 137 -15.10 -10.54 -0.45
N HIS A 138 -14.62 -10.24 -1.66
CA HIS A 138 -14.60 -11.24 -2.74
C HIS A 138 -13.63 -12.40 -2.49
N LYS A 139 -12.58 -12.24 -1.68
CA LYS A 139 -11.69 -13.35 -1.28
C LYS A 139 -12.26 -14.20 -0.15
N LEU A 140 -13.12 -13.62 0.70
CA LEU A 140 -13.65 -14.27 1.89
C LEU A 140 -15.11 -14.76 1.74
N TRP A 141 -15.64 -14.71 0.52
CA TRP A 141 -17.04 -15.02 0.25
C TRP A 141 -17.38 -16.47 0.57
N GLU A 142 -16.49 -17.42 0.27
CA GLU A 142 -16.68 -18.86 0.50
C GLU A 142 -16.73 -19.18 2.00
N GLN A 143 -16.03 -18.39 2.80
CA GLN A 143 -15.98 -18.49 4.26
C GLN A 143 -17.18 -17.79 4.91
N ASN A 144 -18.11 -17.24 4.12
CA ASN A 144 -19.28 -16.50 4.59
C ASN A 144 -18.89 -15.31 5.50
N ILE A 145 -17.82 -14.62 5.14
CA ILE A 145 -17.36 -13.42 5.86
C ILE A 145 -17.70 -12.19 5.03
N GLU A 146 -18.60 -11.37 5.56
CA GLU A 146 -18.88 -10.04 5.04
C GLU A 146 -17.79 -9.05 5.47
N THR A 147 -17.48 -8.09 4.60
CA THR A 147 -16.52 -7.02 4.90
C THR A 147 -17.15 -5.67 4.64
N GLN A 148 -17.03 -4.75 5.60
CA GLN A 148 -17.57 -3.39 5.49
C GLN A 148 -16.54 -2.37 5.99
N VAL A 149 -16.59 -1.15 5.47
CA VAL A 149 -15.88 -0.01 6.07
C VAL A 149 -16.85 0.95 6.74
N LEU A 150 -16.44 1.49 7.87
CA LEU A 150 -17.25 2.32 8.76
C LEU A 150 -16.55 3.62 9.12
N GLY A 151 -17.35 4.58 9.59
CA GLY A 151 -16.88 5.85 10.12
C GLY A 151 -16.41 6.84 9.07
N ASN A 152 -15.95 8.01 9.55
CA ASN A 152 -15.44 9.06 8.67
C ASN A 152 -14.18 8.58 7.93
N LYS A 153 -14.07 8.89 6.64
CA LYS A 153 -12.96 8.50 5.77
C LYS A 153 -12.69 6.98 5.70
N ASN A 154 -13.65 6.15 6.11
CA ASN A 154 -13.58 4.68 6.04
C ASN A 154 -12.43 4.06 6.86
N LYS A 155 -12.05 4.69 7.98
CA LYS A 155 -10.89 4.28 8.79
C LYS A 155 -11.11 3.01 9.63
N THR A 156 -12.34 2.53 9.75
CA THR A 156 -12.65 1.28 10.43
C THR A 156 -13.05 0.23 9.41
N ILE A 157 -12.45 -0.96 9.47
CA ILE A 157 -12.92 -2.13 8.72
C ILE A 157 -13.64 -3.09 9.67
N GLN A 158 -14.70 -3.72 9.22
CA GLN A 158 -15.45 -4.71 9.97
C GLN A 158 -15.55 -6.00 9.17
N PHE A 159 -15.23 -7.11 9.84
CA PHE A 159 -15.46 -8.46 9.35
C PHE A 159 -16.62 -9.08 10.14
N THR A 160 -17.63 -9.58 9.44
CA THR A 160 -18.81 -10.21 10.04
C THR A 160 -18.97 -11.63 9.51
N GLY A 161 -19.06 -12.62 10.38
CA GLY A 161 -19.35 -14.00 9.97
C GLY A 161 -19.20 -14.99 11.12
N GLY A 162 -19.88 -16.14 11.01
CA GLY A 162 -19.91 -17.16 12.08
C GLY A 162 -18.51 -17.66 12.49
N TYR A 163 -17.54 -17.58 11.59
CA TYR A 163 -16.11 -17.81 11.86
C TYR A 163 -15.59 -17.04 13.08
N PHE A 164 -16.09 -15.83 13.34
CA PHE A 164 -15.67 -14.98 14.45
C PHE A 164 -16.41 -15.25 15.77
N ALA A 165 -17.29 -16.26 15.86
CA ALA A 165 -17.83 -16.70 17.15
C ALA A 165 -16.70 -17.14 18.11
N ASN A 166 -15.64 -17.76 17.58
CA ASN A 166 -14.48 -18.19 18.35
C ASN A 166 -13.45 -17.05 18.53
N ASN A 167 -13.04 -16.76 19.77
CA ASN A 167 -12.03 -15.73 20.08
C ASN A 167 -10.65 -16.04 19.50
N GLY A 168 -10.25 -17.31 19.39
CA GLY A 168 -8.98 -17.70 18.78
C GLY A 168 -8.92 -17.31 17.30
N ASN A 169 -10.03 -17.49 16.57
CA ASN A 169 -10.14 -17.09 15.17
C ASN A 169 -10.00 -15.57 15.01
N LYS A 170 -10.60 -14.78 15.92
CA LYS A 170 -10.46 -13.32 15.91
C LYS A 170 -8.99 -12.90 16.09
N ALA A 171 -8.29 -13.49 17.07
CA ALA A 171 -6.89 -13.19 17.36
C ALA A 171 -5.96 -13.59 16.20
N GLN A 172 -6.16 -14.77 15.61
CA GLN A 172 -5.38 -15.24 14.47
C GLN A 172 -5.58 -14.37 13.24
N THR A 173 -6.83 -14.01 12.92
CA THR A 173 -7.12 -13.08 11.82
C THR A 173 -6.49 -11.72 12.07
N GLN A 174 -6.56 -11.21 13.30
CA GLN A 174 -5.92 -9.95 13.66
C GLN A 174 -4.42 -9.98 13.39
N GLN A 175 -3.72 -11.00 13.89
CA GLN A 175 -2.29 -11.15 13.69
C GLN A 175 -1.93 -11.23 12.20
N THR A 176 -2.74 -11.93 11.40
CA THR A 176 -2.52 -12.11 9.97
C THR A 176 -2.71 -10.81 9.19
N LEU A 177 -3.71 -10.00 9.54
CA LEU A 177 -4.07 -8.81 8.79
C LEU A 177 -3.46 -7.50 9.33
N GLN A 178 -2.85 -7.52 10.52
CA GLN A 178 -2.32 -6.34 11.22
C GLN A 178 -1.54 -5.41 10.28
N GLU A 179 -0.49 -5.95 9.64
CA GLU A 179 0.40 -5.15 8.79
C GLU A 179 -0.31 -4.65 7.53
N ALA A 180 -1.12 -5.50 6.90
CA ALA A 180 -1.88 -5.08 5.72
C ALA A 180 -2.84 -3.93 6.06
N LEU A 181 -3.61 -4.06 7.14
CA LEU A 181 -4.54 -3.01 7.57
C LEU A 181 -3.82 -1.72 7.96
N LYS A 182 -2.62 -1.82 8.55
CA LYS A 182 -1.75 -0.67 8.84
C LYS A 182 -1.27 0.04 7.57
N MET A 183 -0.84 -0.72 6.55
CA MET A 183 -0.44 -0.15 5.25
C MET A 183 -1.60 0.59 4.55
N PHE A 184 -2.82 0.06 4.64
CA PHE A 184 -4.04 0.73 4.16
C PHE A 184 -4.56 1.84 5.10
N ARG A 185 -3.82 2.12 6.18
CA ARG A 185 -4.10 3.16 7.18
C ARG A 185 -5.48 3.04 7.81
N PHE A 186 -5.97 1.83 8.02
CA PHE A 186 -7.12 1.62 8.91
C PHE A 186 -6.67 1.92 10.33
N SER A 187 -7.49 2.60 11.13
CA SER A 187 -7.19 2.89 12.54
C SER A 187 -7.87 1.91 13.49
N LYS A 188 -8.84 1.13 13.00
CA LYS A 188 -9.61 0.18 13.80
C LYS A 188 -10.08 -0.98 12.93
N VAL A 189 -10.15 -2.16 13.53
CA VAL A 189 -10.80 -3.34 12.96
C VAL A 189 -11.78 -3.94 13.96
N ASN A 190 -12.96 -4.31 13.46
CA ASN A 190 -14.03 -4.95 14.22
C ASN A 190 -14.27 -6.38 13.72
N TYR A 191 -14.52 -7.30 14.64
CA TYR A 191 -14.91 -8.68 14.37
C TYR A 191 -16.27 -8.96 14.99
N LYS A 192 -17.24 -9.34 14.16
CA LYS A 192 -18.61 -9.70 14.56
C LYS A 192 -18.92 -11.12 14.14
N TRP A 193 -19.58 -11.89 15.01
CA TRP A 193 -20.07 -13.22 14.62
C TRP A 193 -21.35 -13.11 13.78
N TYR A 194 -22.20 -12.10 14.06
CA TYR A 194 -23.48 -11.89 13.38
C TYR A 194 -23.81 -10.41 13.18
N LYS A 195 -24.54 -10.12 12.09
CA LYS A 195 -24.82 -8.74 11.66
C LYS A 195 -25.70 -7.95 12.65
N TYR A 196 -26.65 -8.61 13.31
CA TYR A 196 -27.56 -7.98 14.28
C TYR A 196 -27.10 -8.12 15.73
N ASP A 197 -25.91 -8.66 15.97
CA ASP A 197 -25.34 -8.63 17.32
C ASP A 197 -24.87 -7.21 17.65
N ASP A 198 -25.10 -6.75 18.87
CA ASP A 198 -24.60 -5.46 19.33
C ASP A 198 -23.14 -5.57 19.82
N GLU A 199 -22.72 -6.78 20.17
CA GLU A 199 -21.36 -7.05 20.61
C GLU A 199 -20.38 -7.27 19.44
N TYR A 200 -19.15 -6.85 19.66
CA TYR A 200 -18.04 -7.06 18.74
C TYR A 200 -16.72 -6.97 19.48
N THR A 201 -15.73 -7.73 19.02
CA THR A 201 -14.34 -7.53 19.45
C THR A 201 -13.70 -6.53 18.50
N TYR A 202 -12.90 -5.60 19.02
CA TYR A 202 -12.17 -4.66 18.20
C TYR A 202 -10.70 -4.56 18.60
N TYR A 203 -9.90 -4.14 17.63
CA TYR A 203 -8.51 -3.79 17.81
C TYR A 203 -8.26 -2.42 17.21
N GLU A 204 -7.50 -1.60 17.93
CA GLU A 204 -6.95 -0.36 17.39
C GLU A 204 -5.69 -0.69 16.59
N ILE A 205 -5.45 0.08 15.55
CA ILE A 205 -4.30 -0.06 14.67
C ILE A 205 -3.58 1.28 14.69
N ASP A 206 -2.34 1.25 15.17
CA ASP A 206 -1.45 2.41 15.15
C ASP A 206 -0.95 2.66 13.72
N SER A 207 -1.79 3.37 12.96
CA SER A 207 -1.60 3.67 11.55
C SER A 207 -1.19 5.13 11.33
N PRO A 208 -0.27 5.41 10.40
CA PRO A 208 0.07 6.77 9.99
C PRO A 208 -1.15 7.55 9.50
N ASN A 209 -1.07 8.88 9.59
CA ASN A 209 -2.08 9.77 9.00
C ASN A 209 -2.02 9.73 7.47
N ASP A 210 -3.16 10.00 6.81
CA ASP A 210 -3.25 10.03 5.35
C ASP A 210 -2.31 11.08 4.70
N SER A 211 -1.87 12.08 5.48
CA SER A 211 -0.93 13.13 5.11
C SER A 211 0.54 12.75 5.26
N GLU A 212 0.87 11.64 5.90
CA GLU A 212 2.25 11.15 6.03
C GLU A 212 2.64 10.42 4.74
N LEU A 213 3.89 10.53 4.30
CA LEU A 213 4.34 9.82 3.08
C LEU A 213 4.27 8.31 3.30
N MET A 214 3.89 7.57 2.26
CA MET A 214 3.81 6.11 2.34
C MET A 214 5.19 5.48 2.57
N SER A 215 5.25 4.53 3.50
CA SER A 215 6.41 3.68 3.79
C SER A 215 5.93 2.27 4.12
N PHE A 216 6.78 1.28 3.85
CA PHE A 216 6.58 -0.11 4.28
C PHE A 216 7.34 -0.38 5.58
#